data_AF-X0XV45-F1
#
_entry.id   AF-X0XV45-F1
#
_cell.length_a   1.000
_cell.length_b   1.000
_cell.length_c   1.000
_cell.angle_alpha   90.00
_cell.angle_beta   90.00
_cell.angle_gamma   90.00
#
_symmetry.space_group_name_H-M   'P 1'
#
loop_
_entity.id
_entity.type
_entity.pdbx_description
1 polymer ?
#
loop_
_entity_poly.entity_id
_entity_poly.type
_entity_poly.pdbx_seq_one_letter_code
_entity_poly.pdbx_strand_id
1 'polypeptide(L)'
;MRIPHSYDVVGDILILNEKATRKQADSLLKLLKNIKTVLKKKGIHKGKYRTQKLSFLAGRKEKETIHKESGCVFKLDVEKCYFSSRLGSERLRIAKQVKLNEKILVMFSGVGVYPIIISKNSKAEEIYGIE
;
A
#
# COMPACT_ATOMS: atom_id res chain seq x y z
N MET A 1 -23.00 -11.66 -10.95
CA MET A 1 -22.56 -10.93 -9.74
C MET A 1 -21.63 -9.81 -10.16
N ARG A 2 -21.90 -8.54 -9.84
CA ARG A 2 -21.04 -7.43 -10.28
C ARG A 2 -19.83 -7.31 -9.35
N ILE A 3 -18.64 -7.62 -9.85
CA ILE A 3 -17.38 -7.44 -9.13
C ILE A 3 -17.08 -5.93 -9.11
N PRO A 4 -16.61 -5.35 -7.98
CA PRO A 4 -16.19 -3.95 -7.94
C PRO A 4 -15.14 -3.65 -9.02
N HIS A 5 -15.37 -2.61 -9.83
CA HIS A 5 -14.46 -2.24 -10.93
C HIS A 5 -13.09 -1.74 -10.45
N SER A 6 -12.98 -1.30 -9.19
CA SER A 6 -11.72 -0.89 -8.59
C SER A 6 -11.61 -1.37 -7.15
N TYR A 7 -10.43 -1.88 -6.82
CA TYR A 7 -10.01 -2.28 -5.48
C TYR A 7 -8.53 -1.96 -5.30
N ASP A 8 -8.09 -1.95 -4.05
CA ASP A 8 -6.69 -1.79 -3.67
C ASP A 8 -6.18 -3.12 -3.09
N VAL A 9 -5.01 -3.57 -3.52
CA VAL A 9 -4.33 -4.73 -2.93
C VAL A 9 -3.07 -4.24 -2.25
N VAL A 10 -2.91 -4.60 -0.97
CA VAL A 10 -1.71 -4.33 -0.18
C VAL A 10 -1.29 -5.65 0.46
N GLY A 11 -0.27 -6.30 -0.11
CA GLY A 11 0.17 -7.62 0.35
C GLY A 11 -0.95 -8.64 0.14
N ASP A 12 -1.35 -9.29 1.22
CA ASP A 12 -2.47 -10.25 1.27
C ASP A 12 -3.80 -9.62 1.74
N ILE A 13 -3.89 -8.29 1.79
CA ILE A 13 -5.10 -7.54 2.14
C ILE A 13 -5.72 -6.91 0.89
N LEU A 14 -7.01 -7.18 0.69
CA LEU A 14 -7.85 -6.57 -0.34
C LEU A 14 -8.76 -5.51 0.28
N ILE A 15 -8.69 -4.27 -0.21
CA ILE A 15 -9.50 -3.15 0.26
C ILE A 15 -10.51 -2.76 -0.83
N LEU A 16 -11.80 -2.94 -0.52
CA LEU A 16 -12.91 -2.65 -1.39
C LEU A 16 -13.55 -1.28 -1.08
N ASN A 17 -14.36 -0.79 -2.02
CA ASN A 17 -15.14 0.43 -1.81
C ASN A 17 -16.22 0.25 -0.72
N GLU A 18 -16.79 1.37 -0.29
CA GLU A 18 -17.74 1.45 0.84
C GLU A 18 -19.04 0.67 0.59
N LYS A 19 -19.41 0.50 -0.68
CA LYS A 19 -20.63 -0.21 -1.14
C LYS A 19 -20.43 -1.72 -1.25
N ALA A 20 -19.22 -2.23 -1.00
CA ALA A 20 -18.93 -3.65 -1.11
C ALA A 20 -19.69 -4.48 -0.07
N THR A 21 -20.25 -5.59 -0.54
CA THR A 21 -21.03 -6.53 0.26
C THR A 21 -20.17 -7.71 0.72
N ARG A 22 -20.61 -8.39 1.78
CA ARG A 22 -19.97 -9.61 2.27
C ARG A 22 -19.93 -10.72 1.21
N LYS A 23 -21.03 -10.90 0.46
CA LYS A 23 -21.11 -11.89 -0.64
C LYS A 23 -20.05 -11.67 -1.72
N GLN A 24 -19.80 -10.40 -2.09
CA GLN A 24 -18.72 -10.05 -3.02
C GLN A 24 -17.33 -10.34 -2.41
N ALA A 25 -17.12 -9.98 -1.14
CA ALA A 25 -15.87 -10.23 -0.44
C ALA A 25 -15.55 -11.74 -0.34
N ASP A 26 -16.51 -12.56 0.06
CA ASP A 26 -16.34 -14.02 0.16
C ASP A 26 -16.01 -14.65 -1.20
N SER A 27 -16.65 -14.15 -2.27
CA SER A 27 -16.37 -14.63 -3.63
C SER A 27 -14.97 -14.25 -4.10
N LEU A 28 -14.54 -13.02 -3.82
CA LEU A 28 -13.20 -12.54 -4.15
C LEU A 28 -12.12 -13.29 -3.36
N LEU A 29 -12.37 -13.59 -2.09
CA LEU A 29 -11.46 -14.38 -1.26
C LEU A 29 -11.29 -15.81 -1.80
N LYS A 30 -12.35 -16.41 -2.36
CA LYS A 30 -12.27 -17.73 -3.02
C LYS A 30 -11.48 -17.69 -4.33
N LEU A 31 -11.61 -16.59 -5.08
CA LEU A 31 -11.01 -16.41 -6.40
C LEU A 31 -9.52 -16.00 -6.31
N LEU A 32 -9.19 -15.08 -5.41
CA LEU A 32 -7.84 -14.53 -5.24
C LEU A 32 -7.11 -15.26 -4.11
N LYS A 33 -6.41 -16.35 -4.44
CA LYS A 33 -5.77 -17.26 -3.47
C LYS A 33 -4.70 -16.60 -2.58
N ASN A 34 -4.10 -15.51 -3.04
CA ASN A 34 -3.11 -14.74 -2.30
C ASN A 34 -3.71 -13.78 -1.27
N ILE A 35 -5.02 -13.52 -1.33
CA ILE A 35 -5.70 -12.64 -0.38
C ILE A 35 -6.17 -13.46 0.82
N LYS A 36 -5.86 -12.96 2.02
CA LYS A 36 -6.28 -13.57 3.29
C LYS A 36 -7.31 -12.72 4.03
N THR A 37 -7.32 -11.41 3.79
CA THR A 37 -8.22 -10.46 4.45
C THR A 37 -8.89 -9.55 3.44
N VAL A 38 -10.21 -9.35 3.57
CA VAL A 38 -10.96 -8.36 2.81
C VAL A 38 -11.53 -7.29 3.75
N LEU A 39 -11.19 -6.04 3.45
CA LEU A 39 -11.66 -4.85 4.16
C LEU A 39 -12.52 -3.99 3.22
N LYS A 40 -13.32 -3.10 3.80
CA LYS A 40 -13.99 -2.01 3.08
C LYS A 40 -13.65 -0.65 3.68
N LYS A 41 -13.54 0.35 2.80
CA LYS A 41 -13.37 1.75 3.17
C LYS A 41 -14.56 2.26 3.99
N LYS A 42 -14.28 3.07 5.01
CA LYS A 42 -15.27 3.83 5.80
C LYS A 42 -14.92 5.32 5.70
N GLY A 43 -15.10 5.91 4.53
CA GLY A 43 -14.78 7.29 4.23
C GLY A 43 -13.40 7.51 3.64
N ILE A 44 -13.05 8.77 3.41
CA ILE A 44 -11.78 9.22 2.85
C ILE A 44 -10.66 9.28 3.89
N HIS A 45 -9.40 9.40 3.43
CA HIS A 45 -8.25 9.68 4.29
C HIS A 45 -8.43 11.04 5.00
N LYS A 46 -8.13 11.11 6.30
CA LYS A 46 -8.28 12.33 7.11
C LYS A 46 -7.17 12.45 8.17
N GLY A 47 -7.07 13.64 8.78
CA GLY A 47 -6.16 13.92 9.89
C GLY A 47 -4.70 14.08 9.50
N LYS A 48 -3.85 14.40 10.49
CA LYS A 48 -2.41 14.67 10.33
C LYS A 48 -1.67 13.52 9.62
N TYR A 49 -1.99 12.28 9.97
CA TYR A 49 -1.34 11.08 9.44
C TYR A 49 -2.02 10.48 8.20
N ARG A 50 -3.05 11.16 7.65
CA ARG A 50 -3.83 10.71 6.48
C ARG A 50 -4.28 9.25 6.55
N THR A 51 -4.71 8.77 7.71
CA THR A 51 -5.25 7.42 7.87
C THR A 51 -6.66 7.33 7.32
N GLN A 52 -7.05 6.13 6.88
CA GLN A 52 -8.40 5.82 6.40
C GLN A 52 -8.99 4.73 7.28
N LYS A 53 -10.19 4.98 7.82
CA LYS A 53 -10.91 3.96 8.59
C LYS A 53 -11.31 2.81 7.68
N LEU A 54 -11.07 1.59 8.15
CA LEU A 54 -11.40 0.37 7.44
C LEU A 54 -12.27 -0.53 8.32
N SER A 55 -13.23 -1.21 7.68
CA SER A 55 -14.00 -2.26 8.37
C SER A 55 -13.80 -3.60 7.70
N PHE A 56 -13.71 -4.62 8.54
CA PHE A 56 -13.57 -6.00 8.12
C PHE A 56 -14.83 -6.48 7.37
N LEU A 57 -14.63 -7.24 6.29
CA LEU A 57 -15.70 -7.89 5.53
C LEU A 57 -15.60 -9.41 5.55
N ALA A 58 -14.43 -9.98 5.26
CA ALA A 58 -14.23 -11.43 5.13
C ALA A 58 -12.76 -11.84 5.34
N GLY A 59 -12.54 -13.13 5.62
CA GLY A 59 -11.20 -13.71 5.79
C GLY A 59 -10.63 -13.59 7.21
N ARG A 60 -9.32 -13.41 7.33
CA ARG A 60 -8.62 -13.21 8.60
C ARG A 60 -8.84 -11.79 9.10
N LYS A 61 -8.98 -11.60 10.42
CA LYS A 61 -9.21 -10.26 11.01
C LYS A 61 -7.88 -9.55 11.30
N GLU A 62 -7.03 -9.44 10.29
CA GLU A 62 -5.68 -8.86 10.37
C GLU A 62 -5.61 -7.58 9.51
N LYS A 63 -4.96 -6.52 10.02
CA LYS A 63 -4.72 -5.27 9.27
C LYS A 63 -3.24 -5.05 8.97
N GLU A 64 -2.37 -5.86 9.56
CA GLU A 64 -0.95 -5.88 9.26
C GLU A 64 -0.67 -6.84 8.10
N THR A 65 0.23 -6.47 7.20
CA THR A 65 0.58 -7.26 6.02
C THR A 65 2.02 -7.00 5.58
N ILE A 66 2.50 -7.83 4.65
CA ILE A 66 3.76 -7.64 3.95
C ILE A 66 3.46 -7.31 2.49
N HIS A 67 3.78 -6.09 2.07
CA HIS A 67 3.70 -5.66 0.68
C HIS A 67 5.06 -5.76 -0.01
N LYS A 68 5.08 -6.27 -1.24
CA LYS A 68 6.29 -6.39 -2.05
C LYS A 68 6.16 -5.51 -3.28
N GLU A 69 7.17 -4.70 -3.54
CA GLU A 69 7.21 -3.79 -4.69
C GLU A 69 8.64 -3.45 -5.07
N SER A 70 8.96 -3.41 -6.37
CA SER A 70 10.26 -2.94 -6.90
C SER A 70 11.49 -3.60 -6.25
N GLY A 71 11.37 -4.90 -5.91
CA GLY A 71 12.44 -5.67 -5.26
C GLY A 71 12.57 -5.43 -3.75
N CYS A 72 11.66 -4.67 -3.15
CA CYS A 72 11.64 -4.31 -1.73
C CYS A 72 10.44 -4.95 -1.01
N VAL A 73 10.53 -5.02 0.32
CA VAL A 73 9.53 -5.64 1.21
C VAL A 73 9.17 -4.65 2.31
N PHE A 74 7.88 -4.41 2.51
CA PHE A 74 7.34 -3.45 3.47
C PHE A 74 6.34 -4.13 4.40
N LYS A 75 6.60 -4.09 5.70
CA LYS A 75 5.64 -4.53 6.72
C LYS A 75 4.85 -3.31 7.19
N LEU A 76 3.52 -3.34 7.07
CA LEU A 76 2.68 -2.20 7.45
C LEU A 76 1.29 -2.60 7.91
N ASP A 77 0.65 -1.71 8.69
CA ASP A 77 -0.76 -1.79 9.06
C ASP A 77 -1.56 -0.80 8.20
N VAL A 78 -2.48 -1.31 7.38
CA VAL A 78 -3.22 -0.54 6.37
C VAL A 78 -4.18 0.51 6.95
N GLU A 79 -4.44 0.51 8.26
CA GLU A 79 -5.26 1.52 8.93
C GLU A 79 -4.43 2.53 9.73
N LYS A 80 -3.22 2.16 10.17
CA LYS A 80 -2.37 3.02 11.02
C LYS A 80 -1.42 3.92 10.23
N CYS A 81 -1.12 3.60 8.98
CA CYS A 81 -0.29 4.43 8.11
C CYS A 81 -0.94 4.67 6.76
N TYR A 82 -0.58 5.77 6.11
CA TYR A 82 -0.93 5.99 4.72
C TYR A 82 -0.07 5.11 3.80
N PHE A 83 -0.71 4.35 2.92
CA PHE A 83 -0.04 3.59 1.87
C PHE A 83 -0.93 3.49 0.63
N SER A 84 -0.31 3.58 -0.55
CA SER A 84 -0.98 3.34 -1.83
C SER A 84 -0.10 2.47 -2.71
N SER A 85 -0.60 1.28 -3.06
CA SER A 85 0.05 0.38 -4.02
C SER A 85 -0.04 0.90 -5.46
N ARG A 86 -0.95 1.83 -5.75
CA ARG A 86 -1.06 2.46 -7.08
C ARG A 86 0.12 3.36 -7.43
N LEU A 87 0.88 3.82 -6.43
CA LEU A 87 2.05 4.67 -6.62
C LEU A 87 3.33 3.88 -6.95
N GLY A 88 3.25 2.56 -7.10
CA GLY A 88 4.46 1.75 -7.21
C GLY A 88 5.26 1.98 -8.49
N SER A 89 4.58 2.15 -9.62
CA SER A 89 5.24 2.54 -10.88
C SER A 89 5.90 3.91 -10.76
N GLU A 90 5.25 4.85 -10.08
CA GLU A 90 5.75 6.22 -9.89
C GLU A 90 7.00 6.23 -9.00
N ARG A 91 7.00 5.47 -7.90
CA ARG A 91 8.18 5.32 -7.04
C ARG A 91 9.38 4.78 -7.81
N LEU A 92 9.18 3.75 -8.63
CA LEU A 92 10.24 3.20 -9.47
C LEU A 92 10.68 4.18 -10.56
N ARG A 93 9.75 4.93 -11.16
CA ARG A 93 10.05 5.97 -12.16
C ARG A 93 10.96 7.04 -11.55
N ILE A 94 10.67 7.52 -10.35
CA ILE A 94 11.50 8.49 -9.63
C ILE A 94 12.87 7.90 -9.29
N ALA A 95 12.92 6.66 -8.75
CA ALA A 95 14.19 6.01 -8.44
C ALA A 95 15.12 5.89 -9.66
N LYS A 96 14.58 5.64 -10.85
CA LYS A 96 15.34 5.55 -12.11
C LYS A 96 15.86 6.90 -12.64
N GLN A 97 15.34 8.02 -12.15
CA GLN A 97 15.81 9.36 -12.56
C GLN A 97 16.98 9.86 -11.69
N VAL A 98 17.24 9.19 -10.57
CA VAL A 98 18.30 9.56 -9.64
C VAL A 98 19.67 9.34 -10.29
N LYS A 99 20.51 10.37 -10.22
CA LYS A 99 21.88 10.32 -10.78
C LYS A 99 22.86 9.75 -9.77
N LEU A 100 24.03 9.38 -10.27
CA LEU A 100 25.13 8.90 -9.45
C LEU A 100 25.51 9.94 -8.40
N ASN A 101 25.63 9.49 -7.15
CA ASN A 101 26.05 10.26 -5.99
C ASN A 101 25.11 11.43 -5.61
N GLU A 102 23.85 11.42 -6.03
CA GLU A 102 22.88 12.41 -5.53
C GLU A 102 22.56 12.18 -4.04
N LYS A 103 22.40 13.28 -3.30
CA LYS A 103 21.87 13.28 -1.93
C LYS A 103 20.40 13.67 -1.96
N ILE A 104 19.53 12.81 -1.43
CA ILE A 104 18.08 12.91 -1.60
C ILE A 104 17.40 13.11 -0.25
N LEU A 105 16.49 14.07 -0.19
CA LEU A 105 15.55 14.24 0.91
C LEU A 105 14.15 13.81 0.45
N VAL A 106 13.54 12.86 1.16
CA VAL A 106 12.14 12.48 0.99
C VAL A 106 11.34 12.96 2.21
N MET A 107 10.59 14.03 2.01
CA MET A 107 9.63 14.51 3.00
C MET A 107 8.36 13.64 2.97
N PHE A 108 7.77 13.41 4.15
CA PHE A 108 6.54 12.60 4.33
C PHE A 108 6.71 11.16 3.84
N SER A 109 7.76 10.52 4.34
CA SER A 109 8.20 9.20 3.88
C SER A 109 7.26 8.06 4.25
N GLY A 110 6.33 8.27 5.18
CA GLY A 110 5.44 7.24 5.71
C GLY A 110 6.24 6.04 6.22
N VAL A 111 5.92 4.85 5.73
CA VAL A 111 6.66 3.61 6.04
C VAL A 111 8.00 3.47 5.28
N GLY A 112 8.55 4.57 4.76
CA GLY A 112 9.86 4.60 4.10
C GLY A 112 9.87 4.07 2.66
N VAL A 113 8.72 4.01 1.99
CA VAL A 113 8.60 3.33 0.68
C VAL A 113 9.48 3.98 -0.39
N TYR A 114 9.45 5.31 -0.49
CA TYR A 114 10.30 6.04 -1.44
C TYR A 114 11.79 5.88 -1.12
N PRO A 115 12.28 6.20 0.10
CA PRO A 115 13.69 6.04 0.44
C PRO A 115 14.25 4.64 0.14
N ILE A 116 13.51 3.60 0.54
CA ILE A 116 13.95 2.21 0.37
C ILE A 116 13.96 1.81 -1.12
N ILE A 117 12.94 2.22 -1.90
CA ILE A 117 12.92 1.93 -3.35
C ILE A 117 14.04 2.67 -4.08
N ILE A 118 14.29 3.93 -3.74
CA ILE A 118 15.38 4.71 -4.32
C ILE A 118 16.72 4.04 -3.99
N SER A 119 16.97 3.72 -2.71
CA SER A 119 18.18 3.04 -2.26
C SER A 119 18.44 1.73 -3.03
N LYS A 120 17.39 0.94 -3.26
CA LYS A 120 17.50 -0.34 -3.96
C LYS A 120 17.74 -0.21 -5.47
N ASN A 121 17.23 0.86 -6.10
CA ASN A 121 17.10 0.96 -7.55
C ASN A 121 17.87 2.15 -8.17
N SER A 122 18.74 2.82 -7.40
CA SER A 122 19.58 3.92 -7.88
C SER A 122 21.00 3.83 -7.33
N LYS A 123 21.84 4.82 -7.69
CA LYS A 123 23.20 5.00 -7.16
C LYS A 123 23.31 6.31 -6.35
N ALA A 124 22.27 6.65 -5.61
CA ALA A 124 22.31 7.77 -4.66
C ALA A 124 23.43 7.57 -3.63
N GLU A 125 24.06 8.66 -3.20
CA GLU A 125 25.06 8.63 -2.13
C GLU A 125 24.37 8.52 -0.76
N GLU A 126 23.39 9.39 -0.53
CA GLU A 126 22.68 9.50 0.74
C GLU A 126 21.18 9.72 0.50
N ILE A 127 20.35 9.12 1.35
CA ILE A 127 18.90 9.26 1.28
C ILE A 127 18.35 9.47 2.69
N TYR A 128 17.73 10.62 2.91
CA TYR A 128 17.10 10.99 4.18
C TYR A 128 15.58 10.91 4.02
N GLY A 129 14.92 10.16 4.90
CA GLY A 129 13.46 10.11 4.99
C GLY A 129 12.97 10.78 6.26
N ILE A 130 12.01 11.71 6.15
CA ILE A 130 11.35 12.35 7.29
C ILE A 130 9.86 11.99 7.28
N GLU A 131 9.32 11.58 8.42
CA GLU A 131 7.89 11.32 8.68
C GLU A 131 7.46 11.87 10.04
#